data_AF-A0A087UP56-F1
#
_entry.id   AF-A0A087UP56-F1
#
_cell.length_a   1.000
_cell.length_b   1.000
_cell.length_c   1.000
_cell.angle_alpha   90.00
_cell.angle_beta   90.00
_cell.angle_gamma   90.00
#
_symmetry.space_group_name_H-M   'P 1'
#
loop_
_entity.id
_entity.type
_entity.pdbx_description
1 polymer ?
#
loop_
_entity_poly.entity_id
_entity_poly.type
_entity_poly.pdbx_seq_one_letter_code
_entity_poly.pdbx_strand_id
1 'polypeptide(L)'
;MSAGHAYGGVVKKIVPPHLIPDLEILEQNFNYDKTFLEIIFKCFDRQSDPFTYALDLMFYSKDFTRGKSWSLSRAVLESFKKWCKQNDLSVFLTREQKADALDRVLQQTNGTLVGLVCEIFRLKEDREYFKLVIKELLSKKLYREAYYTITALNLEREIALEEFCYPVFFLDKDTWLKNYLIKHPDLQLEFAKTLDAVCQSSAEIQEFISSFPIELNVRRHAYDPNRLQKRLSNLIETFSIDLKECPNLFQIRTAGAMNYLFRKRYIEESIAAEPWEELVVGILEDNTVLQKELLIKLVCISDNTTALKLAMIFNLNRNDWPSMLQNITISDSEEIESNVSMNRESLSNSVSPYLTLRLTNSDIHIVDTPDKFLDAIADISENYNVVGIDAEWKPNL
;
A
#
# COMPACT_ATOMS: atom_id res chain seq x y z
N MET A 1 16.86 -26.89 26.23
CA MET A 1 17.48 -25.85 27.07
C MET A 1 17.68 -24.63 26.17
N SER A 2 16.65 -23.81 25.96
CA SER A 2 16.31 -22.61 26.75
C SER A 2 17.49 -21.66 26.97
N ALA A 3 17.69 -20.78 25.99
CA ALA A 3 18.33 -19.49 26.18
C ALA A 3 17.46 -18.45 25.47
N GLY A 4 16.57 -17.81 26.24
CA GLY A 4 15.86 -16.63 25.77
C GLY A 4 16.86 -15.50 25.59
N HIS A 5 17.30 -15.30 24.35
CA HIS A 5 18.13 -14.16 24.00
C HIS A 5 17.22 -12.95 23.78
N ALA A 6 17.39 -11.93 24.63
CA ALA A 6 16.71 -10.65 24.50
C ALA A 6 17.36 -9.87 23.34
N TYR A 7 16.74 -9.93 22.16
CA TYR A 7 17.11 -9.07 21.04
C TYR A 7 16.81 -7.61 21.43
N GLY A 8 17.85 -6.80 21.64
CA GLY A 8 17.72 -5.39 21.98
C GLY A 8 18.23 -4.96 23.38
N GLY A 9 18.67 -5.90 24.23
CA GLY A 9 19.38 -5.56 25.46
C GLY A 9 20.87 -5.32 25.21
N VAL A 10 21.44 -4.20 25.67
CA VAL A 10 22.90 -4.00 25.69
C VAL A 10 23.49 -4.92 26.76
N VAL A 11 23.62 -6.21 26.46
CA VAL A 11 24.48 -7.11 27.22
C VAL A 11 25.91 -6.65 26.94
N LYS A 12 26.68 -6.31 27.99
CA LYS A 12 28.12 -6.04 27.83
C LYS A 12 28.79 -7.32 27.34
N LYS A 13 29.00 -7.40 26.03
CA LYS A 13 29.66 -8.53 25.37
C LYS A 13 31.13 -8.54 25.80
N ILE A 14 31.62 -9.65 26.33
CA ILE A 14 33.05 -9.83 26.62
C ILE A 14 33.72 -10.18 25.29
N VAL A 15 34.59 -9.29 24.80
CA VAL A 15 35.33 -9.50 23.55
C VAL A 15 36.38 -10.59 23.78
N PRO A 16 36.43 -11.62 22.93
CA PRO A 16 37.47 -12.65 23.01
C PRO A 16 38.87 -12.02 22.89
N PRO A 17 39.85 -12.45 23.72
CA PRO A 17 41.16 -11.79 23.81
C PRO A 17 41.95 -11.81 22.50
N HIS A 18 41.70 -12.79 21.63
CA HIS A 18 42.36 -12.90 20.33
C HIS A 18 41.82 -11.90 19.29
N LEU A 19 40.63 -11.32 19.48
CA LEU A 19 40.02 -10.35 18.55
C LEU A 19 40.33 -8.89 18.89
N ILE A 20 40.72 -8.62 20.14
CA ILE A 20 41.01 -7.26 20.64
C ILE A 20 42.03 -6.52 19.75
N PRO A 21 43.23 -7.08 19.44
CA PRO A 21 44.21 -6.35 18.64
C PRO A 21 43.71 -6.05 17.23
N ASP A 22 43.02 -6.98 16.59
CA ASP A 22 42.50 -6.79 15.23
C ASP A 22 41.36 -5.76 15.21
N LEU A 23 40.45 -5.80 16.18
CA LEU A 23 39.39 -4.79 16.32
C LEU A 23 39.96 -3.39 16.58
N GLU A 24 40.98 -3.26 17.42
CA GLU A 24 41.63 -1.96 17.68
C GLU A 24 42.32 -1.40 16.42
N ILE A 25 43.02 -2.25 15.65
CA ILE A 25 43.66 -1.86 14.39
C ILE A 25 42.60 -1.42 13.37
N LEU A 26 41.50 -2.17 13.24
CA LEU A 26 40.43 -1.86 12.31
C LEU A 26 39.66 -0.58 12.70
N GLU A 27 39.46 -0.34 14.00
CA GLU A 27 38.85 0.89 14.51
C GLU A 27 39.73 2.13 14.27
N GLN A 28 41.05 2.01 14.45
CA GLN A 28 41.99 3.12 14.22
C GLN A 28 42.14 3.48 12.74
N ASN A 29 41.99 2.51 11.84
CA ASN A 29 42.13 2.69 10.40
C ASN A 29 40.78 2.74 9.66
N PHE A 30 39.69 3.07 10.37
CA PHE A 30 38.34 3.09 9.80
C PHE A 30 38.12 4.28 8.85
N ASN A 31 38.68 4.23 7.65
CA ASN A 31 38.45 5.17 6.56
C ASN A 31 37.92 4.51 5.27
N TYR A 32 37.69 3.18 5.27
CA TYR A 32 37.24 2.36 4.14
C TYR A 32 37.98 2.66 2.81
N ASP A 33 39.26 2.93 2.96
CA ASP A 33 40.23 3.20 1.92
C ASP A 33 40.96 1.89 1.54
N LYS A 34 41.81 1.95 0.51
CA LYS A 34 42.60 0.78 0.07
C LYS A 34 43.40 0.16 1.21
N THR A 35 43.94 1.00 2.09
CA THR A 35 44.70 0.59 3.27
C THR A 35 43.88 -0.26 4.23
N PHE A 36 42.63 0.14 4.53
CA PHE A 36 41.71 -0.65 5.35
C PHE A 36 41.42 -2.02 4.74
N LEU A 37 41.19 -2.08 3.42
CA LEU A 37 40.93 -3.33 2.71
C LEU A 37 42.14 -4.29 2.75
N GLU A 38 43.36 -3.76 2.60
CA GLU A 38 44.57 -4.59 2.70
C GLU A 38 44.79 -5.15 4.10
N ILE A 39 44.52 -4.34 5.14
CA ILE A 39 44.65 -4.78 6.54
C ILE A 39 43.64 -5.89 6.83
N ILE A 40 42.37 -5.68 6.47
CA ILE A 40 41.32 -6.64 6.81
C ILE A 40 41.45 -7.94 6.00
N PHE A 41 41.90 -7.87 4.73
CA PHE A 41 42.17 -9.08 3.95
C PHE A 41 43.31 -9.90 4.55
N LYS A 42 44.39 -9.25 4.99
CA LYS A 42 45.47 -9.92 5.73
C LYS A 42 44.98 -10.56 7.03
N CYS A 43 44.00 -9.95 7.72
CA CYS A 43 43.36 -10.56 8.88
C CYS A 43 42.60 -11.83 8.49
N PHE A 44 41.83 -11.80 7.38
CA PHE A 44 41.10 -12.98 6.90
C PHE A 44 42.03 -14.11 6.42
N ASP A 45 43.11 -13.79 5.70
CA ASP A 45 44.06 -14.78 5.18
C ASP A 45 44.78 -15.57 6.28
N ARG A 46 44.87 -15.02 7.50
CA ARG A 46 45.52 -15.67 8.65
C ARG A 46 44.64 -16.70 9.35
N GLN A 47 43.34 -16.74 9.07
CA GLN A 47 42.39 -17.54 9.84
C GLN A 47 42.07 -18.86 9.13
N SER A 48 41.92 -19.91 9.92
CA SER A 48 41.48 -21.22 9.44
C SER A 48 39.97 -21.26 9.13
N ASP A 49 39.16 -20.49 9.86
CA ASP A 49 37.74 -20.27 9.60
C ASP A 49 37.42 -18.77 9.43
N PRO A 50 37.60 -18.23 8.21
CA PRO A 50 37.35 -16.83 7.91
C PRO A 50 35.89 -16.41 8.08
N PHE A 51 34.93 -17.33 7.96
CA PHE A 51 33.50 -17.03 8.05
C PHE A 51 33.09 -16.73 9.50
N THR A 52 33.45 -17.62 10.42
CA THR A 52 33.19 -17.40 11.86
C THR A 52 33.93 -16.17 12.36
N TYR A 53 35.19 -16.00 11.94
CA TYR A 53 35.99 -14.83 12.32
C TYR A 53 35.40 -13.51 11.79
N ALA A 54 34.87 -13.46 10.56
CA ALA A 54 34.19 -12.28 10.05
C ALA A 54 32.91 -11.94 10.83
N LEU A 55 32.15 -12.96 11.26
CA LEU A 55 30.99 -12.76 12.13
C LEU A 55 31.38 -12.25 13.51
N ASP A 56 32.47 -12.77 14.08
CA ASP A 56 33.01 -12.31 15.35
C ASP A 56 33.43 -10.84 15.28
N LEU A 57 34.20 -10.46 14.26
CA LEU A 57 34.60 -9.06 14.04
C LEU A 57 33.39 -8.13 13.88
N MET A 58 32.36 -8.57 13.14
CA MET A 58 31.11 -7.83 13.02
C MET A 58 30.41 -7.69 14.38
N PHE A 59 30.25 -8.79 15.11
CA PHE A 59 29.42 -8.88 16.32
C PHE A 59 30.01 -8.14 17.53
N TYR A 60 31.34 -8.13 17.64
CA TYR A 60 32.09 -7.51 18.73
C TYR A 60 32.55 -6.07 18.42
N SER A 61 32.26 -5.54 17.23
CA SER A 61 32.57 -4.14 16.92
C SER A 61 31.77 -3.20 17.84
N LYS A 62 32.40 -2.12 18.31
CA LYS A 62 31.78 -1.18 19.27
C LYS A 62 30.50 -0.50 18.76
N ASP A 63 30.30 -0.51 17.46
CA ASP A 63 29.20 0.12 16.76
C ASP A 63 28.10 -0.84 16.29
N PHE A 64 28.26 -2.14 16.55
CA PHE A 64 27.26 -3.17 16.25
C PHE A 64 25.89 -2.80 16.83
N THR A 65 25.82 -2.31 18.08
CA THR A 65 24.55 -1.92 18.70
C THR A 65 24.04 -0.54 18.26
N ARG A 66 24.83 0.26 17.55
CA ARG A 66 24.52 1.67 17.22
C ARG A 66 23.74 1.84 15.92
N GLY A 67 23.59 0.77 15.11
CA GLY A 67 22.68 0.74 13.96
C GLY A 67 22.91 1.78 12.87
N LYS A 68 24.09 2.42 12.81
CA LYS A 68 24.41 3.46 11.82
C LYS A 68 24.53 2.88 10.41
N SER A 69 24.21 3.70 9.39
CA SER A 69 24.26 3.32 7.97
C SER A 69 25.67 2.94 7.49
N TRP A 70 26.69 3.60 8.04
CA TRP A 70 28.11 3.32 7.82
C TRP A 70 28.80 2.94 9.14
N SER A 71 28.81 1.64 9.42
CA SER A 71 29.44 1.06 10.61
C SER A 71 30.64 0.21 10.22
N LEU A 72 31.61 0.07 11.12
CA LEU A 72 32.68 -0.92 11.05
C LEU A 72 32.10 -2.32 10.86
N SER A 73 31.00 -2.70 11.54
CA SER A 73 30.33 -3.99 11.32
C SER A 73 29.96 -4.19 9.84
N ARG A 74 29.46 -3.14 9.18
CA ARG A 74 29.12 -3.16 7.76
C ARG A 74 30.36 -3.23 6.89
N ALA A 75 31.35 -2.38 7.18
CA ALA A 75 32.60 -2.36 6.44
C ALA A 75 33.31 -3.72 6.47
N VAL A 76 33.32 -4.39 7.62
CA VAL A 76 33.86 -5.74 7.80
C VAL A 76 33.15 -6.72 6.89
N LEU A 77 31.81 -6.78 6.90
CA LEU A 77 31.06 -7.70 6.05
C LEU A 77 31.18 -7.39 4.55
N GLU A 78 31.18 -6.12 4.15
CA GLU A 78 31.37 -5.76 2.74
C GLU A 78 32.78 -6.09 2.25
N SER A 79 33.78 -5.91 3.10
CA SER A 79 35.16 -6.31 2.80
C SER A 79 35.26 -7.82 2.72
N PHE A 80 34.65 -8.55 3.65
CA PHE A 80 34.60 -10.01 3.63
C PHE A 80 33.91 -10.53 2.36
N LYS A 81 32.79 -9.92 1.95
CA LYS A 81 32.14 -10.25 0.68
C LYS A 81 33.06 -10.06 -0.54
N LYS A 82 33.85 -8.98 -0.57
CA LYS A 82 34.85 -8.75 -1.63
C LYS A 82 35.94 -9.82 -1.60
N TRP A 83 36.44 -10.14 -0.42
CA TRP A 83 37.45 -11.17 -0.20
C TRP A 83 36.96 -12.57 -0.64
N CYS A 84 35.73 -12.96 -0.30
CA CYS A 84 35.12 -14.22 -0.75
C CYS A 84 35.04 -14.32 -2.28
N LYS A 85 34.74 -13.20 -2.97
CA LYS A 85 34.70 -13.15 -4.45
C LYS A 85 36.08 -13.30 -5.07
N GLN A 86 37.14 -12.79 -4.43
CA GLN A 86 38.50 -12.86 -4.96
C GLN A 86 39.13 -14.24 -4.78
N ASN A 87 38.79 -14.93 -3.69
CA ASN A 87 39.35 -16.24 -3.36
C ASN A 87 38.49 -17.43 -3.85
N ASP A 88 37.43 -17.15 -4.61
CA ASP A 88 36.46 -18.12 -5.16
C ASP A 88 36.10 -19.26 -4.18
N LEU A 89 35.80 -18.86 -2.94
CA LEU A 89 35.56 -19.81 -1.86
C LEU A 89 34.20 -20.50 -2.06
N SER A 90 34.23 -21.68 -2.67
CA SER A 90 33.11 -22.63 -2.68
C SER A 90 33.11 -23.49 -1.40
N VAL A 91 33.21 -22.84 -0.24
CA VAL A 91 33.23 -23.55 1.04
C VAL A 91 31.82 -24.06 1.35
N PHE A 92 31.71 -25.36 1.65
CA PHE A 92 30.49 -25.95 2.21
C PHE A 92 30.27 -25.39 3.61
N LEU A 93 29.41 -24.38 3.72
CA LEU A 93 28.96 -23.86 5.01
C LEU A 93 28.00 -24.86 5.65
N THR A 94 28.23 -25.18 6.92
CA THR A 94 27.30 -26.05 7.66
C THR A 94 26.01 -25.28 8.00
N ARG A 95 24.91 -26.02 8.19
CA ARG A 95 23.65 -25.40 8.64
C ARG A 95 23.81 -24.67 9.99
N GLU A 96 24.67 -25.17 10.86
CA GLU A 96 24.97 -24.53 12.15
C GLU A 96 25.64 -23.17 11.97
N GLN A 97 26.64 -23.05 11.08
CA GLN A 97 27.28 -21.78 10.77
C GLN A 97 26.29 -20.78 10.16
N LYS A 98 25.42 -21.26 9.26
CA LYS A 98 24.36 -20.45 8.64
C LYS A 98 23.35 -19.94 9.68
N ALA A 99 22.96 -20.78 10.64
CA ALA A 99 22.04 -20.41 11.72
C ALA A 99 22.68 -19.42 12.71
N ASP A 100 23.93 -19.64 13.11
CA ASP A 100 24.70 -18.74 13.99
C ASP A 100 24.89 -17.36 13.34
N ALA A 101 25.20 -17.33 12.04
CA ALA A 101 25.29 -16.08 11.28
C ALA A 101 24.00 -15.27 11.35
N LEU A 102 22.86 -15.93 11.16
CA LEU A 102 21.54 -15.28 11.23
C LEU A 102 21.24 -14.80 12.65
N ASP A 103 21.42 -15.64 13.68
CA ASP A 103 21.12 -15.27 15.07
C ASP A 103 21.93 -14.04 15.52
N ARG A 104 23.22 -14.01 15.17
CA ARG A 104 24.10 -12.89 15.50
C ARG A 104 23.67 -11.60 14.82
N VAL A 105 23.36 -11.62 13.52
CA VAL A 105 23.00 -10.39 12.80
C VAL A 105 21.63 -9.85 13.21
N LEU A 106 20.71 -10.73 13.61
CA LEU A 106 19.38 -10.34 14.08
C LEU A 106 19.44 -9.49 15.36
N GLN A 107 20.49 -9.60 16.19
CA GLN A 107 20.67 -8.74 17.36
C GLN A 107 20.84 -7.24 17.04
N GLN A 108 21.25 -6.88 15.81
CA GLN A 108 21.38 -5.48 15.38
C GLN A 108 20.13 -4.96 14.67
N THR A 109 19.24 -5.83 14.17
CA THR A 109 17.97 -5.48 13.49
C THR A 109 18.11 -4.48 12.32
N ASN A 110 19.26 -4.50 11.63
CA ASN A 110 19.53 -3.68 10.45
C ASN A 110 19.37 -4.50 9.16
N GLY A 111 18.37 -4.17 8.34
CA GLY A 111 18.06 -4.89 7.12
C GLY A 111 19.22 -5.00 6.12
N THR A 112 20.12 -4.02 6.07
CA THR A 112 21.25 -4.10 5.12
C THR A 112 22.27 -5.15 5.56
N LEU A 113 22.54 -5.25 6.86
CA LEU A 113 23.45 -6.26 7.40
C LEU A 113 22.83 -7.65 7.31
N VAL A 114 21.54 -7.79 7.61
CA VAL A 114 20.81 -9.05 7.40
C VAL A 114 20.91 -9.48 5.94
N GLY A 115 20.71 -8.57 4.99
CA GLY A 115 20.88 -8.84 3.55
C GLY A 115 22.29 -9.29 3.18
N LEU A 116 23.33 -8.62 3.71
CA LEU A 116 24.73 -8.99 3.47
C LEU A 116 25.04 -10.40 4.02
N VAL A 117 24.59 -10.71 5.23
CA VAL A 117 24.78 -12.05 5.82
C VAL A 117 24.03 -13.11 5.02
N CYS A 118 22.78 -12.85 4.61
CA CYS A 118 22.00 -13.77 3.78
C CYS A 118 22.71 -14.12 2.46
N GLU A 119 23.40 -13.15 1.86
CA GLU A 119 24.15 -13.33 0.62
C GLU A 119 25.49 -14.04 0.85
N ILE A 120 26.29 -13.59 1.82
CA ILE A 120 27.61 -14.16 2.13
C ILE A 120 27.48 -15.63 2.55
N PHE A 121 26.52 -15.94 3.42
CA PHE A 121 26.31 -17.29 3.97
C PHE A 121 25.38 -18.15 3.12
N ARG A 122 24.93 -17.65 1.96
CA ARG A 122 24.06 -18.37 1.00
C ARG A 122 22.86 -19.03 1.68
N LEU A 123 22.19 -18.28 2.56
CA LEU A 123 21.04 -18.77 3.33
C LEU A 123 19.87 -19.19 2.42
N LYS A 124 19.82 -18.66 1.19
CA LYS A 124 18.84 -19.03 0.15
C LYS A 124 18.92 -20.49 -0.32
N GLU A 125 19.98 -21.22 -0.01
CA GLU A 125 20.10 -22.66 -0.33
C GLU A 125 19.27 -23.54 0.60
N ASP A 126 19.12 -23.13 1.88
CA ASP A 126 18.41 -23.88 2.92
C ASP A 126 17.06 -23.23 3.28
N ARG A 127 16.27 -22.86 2.25
CA ARG A 127 15.03 -22.06 2.42
C ARG A 127 14.05 -22.66 3.41
N GLU A 128 13.81 -23.97 3.33
CA GLU A 128 12.86 -24.68 4.19
C GLU A 128 13.25 -24.59 5.67
N TYR A 129 14.56 -24.67 5.98
CA TYR A 129 15.03 -24.52 7.35
C TYR A 129 14.82 -23.09 7.86
N PHE A 130 15.18 -22.08 7.06
CA PHE A 130 15.00 -20.68 7.45
C PHE A 130 13.54 -20.24 7.52
N LYS A 131 12.65 -20.91 6.78
CA LYS A 131 11.20 -20.73 6.92
C LYS A 131 10.72 -21.12 8.31
N LEU A 132 11.23 -22.22 8.87
CA LEU A 132 10.93 -22.62 10.26
C LEU A 132 11.47 -21.59 11.26
N VAL A 133 12.69 -21.09 11.05
CA VAL A 133 13.27 -20.02 11.89
C VAL A 133 12.42 -18.75 11.84
N ILE A 134 11.94 -18.35 10.66
CA ILE A 134 11.04 -17.19 10.50
C ILE A 134 9.73 -17.41 11.27
N LYS A 135 9.11 -18.60 11.17
CA LYS A 135 7.91 -18.91 11.96
C LYS A 135 8.17 -18.83 13.46
N GLU A 136 9.35 -19.26 13.91
CA GLU A 136 9.76 -19.11 15.31
C GLU A 136 9.89 -17.61 15.69
N LEU A 137 10.51 -16.78 14.85
CA LEU A 137 10.59 -15.33 15.08
C LEU A 137 9.19 -14.68 15.18
N LEU A 138 8.28 -15.05 14.28
CA LEU A 138 6.91 -14.55 14.28
C LEU A 138 6.15 -14.97 15.54
N SER A 139 6.28 -16.22 15.97
CA SER A 139 5.68 -16.69 17.23
C SER A 139 6.23 -15.97 18.48
N LYS A 140 7.50 -15.54 18.43
CA LYS A 140 8.14 -14.68 19.45
C LYS A 140 7.82 -13.20 19.32
N LYS A 141 6.95 -12.80 18.38
CA LYS A 141 6.58 -11.40 18.09
C LYS A 141 7.73 -10.53 17.59
N LEU A 142 8.79 -11.14 17.06
CA LEU A 142 9.96 -10.47 16.49
C LEU A 142 9.70 -10.13 15.01
N TYR A 143 8.68 -9.30 14.76
CA TYR A 143 8.19 -8.97 13.42
C TYR A 143 9.23 -8.21 12.58
N ARG A 144 10.09 -7.42 13.21
CA ARG A 144 11.11 -6.62 12.51
C ARG A 144 12.21 -7.51 11.94
N GLU A 145 12.67 -8.45 12.75
CA GLU A 145 13.67 -9.45 12.44
C GLU A 145 13.15 -10.39 11.34
N ALA A 146 11.91 -10.85 11.50
CA ALA A 146 11.22 -11.64 10.48
C ALA A 146 11.11 -10.90 9.15
N TYR A 147 10.66 -9.63 9.16
CA TYR A 147 10.53 -8.81 7.94
C TYR A 147 11.84 -8.74 7.15
N TYR A 148 12.96 -8.40 7.79
CA TYR A 148 14.24 -8.30 7.10
C TYR A 148 14.73 -9.64 6.57
N THR A 149 14.49 -10.72 7.32
CA THR A 149 14.89 -12.06 6.91
C THR A 149 14.06 -12.53 5.71
N ILE A 150 12.74 -12.35 5.74
CA ILE A 150 11.84 -12.70 4.63
C ILE A 150 12.24 -11.93 3.37
N THR A 151 12.42 -10.61 3.48
CA THR A 151 12.78 -9.74 2.35
C THR A 151 14.16 -10.11 1.77
N ALA A 152 15.14 -10.45 2.61
CA ALA A 152 16.47 -10.84 2.16
C ALA A 152 16.47 -12.20 1.43
N LEU A 153 15.65 -13.14 1.91
CA LEU A 153 15.52 -14.48 1.32
C LEU A 153 14.56 -14.54 0.12
N ASN A 154 13.72 -13.51 -0.05
CA ASN A 154 12.62 -13.44 -1.03
C ASN A 154 11.57 -14.55 -0.80
N LEU A 155 11.09 -14.66 0.45
CA LEU A 155 10.11 -15.68 0.88
C LEU A 155 8.71 -15.09 1.09
N GLU A 156 8.41 -13.93 0.51
CA GLU A 156 7.15 -13.20 0.73
C GLU A 156 5.91 -14.02 0.33
N ARG A 157 6.02 -14.88 -0.69
CA ARG A 157 4.93 -15.76 -1.14
C ARG A 157 4.76 -17.04 -0.32
N GLU A 158 5.75 -17.38 0.49
CA GLU A 158 5.79 -18.65 1.22
C GLU A 158 5.27 -18.53 2.66
N ILE A 159 5.11 -17.30 3.14
CA ILE A 159 4.59 -16.94 4.45
C ILE A 159 3.14 -16.49 4.28
N ALA A 160 2.25 -17.00 5.11
CA ALA A 160 0.83 -16.65 5.02
C ALA A 160 0.59 -15.19 5.44
N LEU A 161 -0.43 -14.54 4.87
CA LEU A 161 -0.77 -13.15 5.21
C LEU A 161 -1.15 -13.00 6.69
N GLU A 162 -1.73 -14.06 7.27
CA GLU A 162 -2.07 -14.23 8.68
C GLU A 162 -0.86 -14.25 9.60
N GLU A 163 0.26 -14.78 9.13
CA GLU A 163 1.47 -14.91 9.94
C GLU A 163 2.22 -13.57 10.05
N PHE A 164 2.10 -12.68 9.06
CA PHE A 164 2.89 -11.44 9.00
C PHE A 164 2.09 -10.18 8.62
N CYS A 165 1.43 -10.16 7.46
CA CYS A 165 0.85 -8.94 6.89
C CYS A 165 -0.26 -8.34 7.77
N TYR A 166 -1.24 -9.14 8.19
CA TYR A 166 -2.32 -8.62 9.06
C TYR A 166 -1.76 -8.17 10.43
N PRO A 167 -0.90 -8.94 11.12
CA PRO A 167 -0.28 -8.46 12.34
C PRO A 167 0.47 -7.13 12.22
N VAL A 168 1.27 -6.97 11.17
CA VAL A 168 2.06 -5.76 10.92
C VAL A 168 1.15 -4.57 10.58
N PHE A 169 0.03 -4.80 9.89
CA PHE A 169 -0.98 -3.78 9.65
C PHE A 169 -1.57 -3.25 10.96
N PHE A 170 -1.98 -4.11 11.89
CA PHE A 170 -2.54 -3.67 13.17
C PHE A 170 -1.51 -3.04 14.12
N LEU A 171 -0.22 -3.34 13.93
CA LEU A 171 0.90 -2.70 14.65
C LEU A 171 1.28 -1.29 14.11
N ASP A 172 0.49 -0.74 13.18
CA ASP A 172 0.74 0.56 12.53
C ASP A 172 2.12 0.63 11.83
N LYS A 173 2.56 -0.48 11.22
CA LYS A 173 3.86 -0.58 10.50
C LYS A 173 3.70 -0.58 8.98
N ASP A 174 3.04 0.45 8.46
CA ASP A 174 2.70 0.58 7.03
C ASP A 174 3.91 0.53 6.09
N THR A 175 5.08 1.02 6.52
CA THR A 175 6.29 1.01 5.67
C THR A 175 6.77 -0.41 5.37
N TRP A 176 6.72 -1.32 6.34
CA TRP A 176 7.10 -2.72 6.14
C TRP A 176 6.08 -3.43 5.27
N LEU A 177 4.79 -3.20 5.52
CA LEU A 177 3.71 -3.78 4.74
C LEU A 177 3.77 -3.36 3.27
N LYS A 178 3.95 -2.06 2.99
CA LYS A 178 4.07 -1.54 1.62
C LYS A 178 5.24 -2.17 0.88
N ASN A 179 6.43 -2.18 1.48
CA ASN A 179 7.62 -2.76 0.85
C ASN A 179 7.52 -4.27 0.64
N TYR A 180 6.81 -4.97 1.53
CA TYR A 180 6.56 -6.40 1.42
C TYR A 180 5.61 -6.72 0.26
N LEU A 181 4.50 -5.99 0.16
CA LEU A 181 3.45 -6.28 -0.81
C LEU A 181 3.71 -5.68 -2.20
N ILE A 182 4.51 -4.61 -2.35
CA ILE A 182 4.67 -3.87 -3.61
C ILE A 182 5.09 -4.74 -4.81
N LYS A 183 5.80 -5.84 -4.57
CA LYS A 183 6.28 -6.76 -5.61
C LYS A 183 5.27 -7.87 -5.98
N HIS A 184 4.16 -7.99 -5.26
CA HIS A 184 3.24 -9.12 -5.33
C HIS A 184 1.79 -8.65 -5.47
N PRO A 185 1.33 -8.33 -6.69
CA PRO A 185 -0.05 -7.89 -6.95
C PRO A 185 -1.11 -8.90 -6.49
N ASP A 186 -0.79 -10.20 -6.56
CA ASP A 186 -1.58 -11.30 -6.05
C ASP A 186 -1.88 -11.14 -4.55
N LEU A 187 -0.82 -10.94 -3.75
CA LEU A 187 -0.94 -10.76 -2.31
C LEU A 187 -1.59 -9.42 -1.94
N GLN A 188 -1.37 -8.36 -2.74
CA GLN A 188 -2.01 -7.06 -2.54
C GLN A 188 -3.53 -7.16 -2.60
N LEU A 189 -4.06 -7.85 -3.62
CA LEU A 189 -5.49 -8.02 -3.82
C LEU A 189 -6.12 -8.88 -2.72
N GLU A 190 -5.50 -10.01 -2.38
CA GLU A 190 -5.97 -10.90 -1.31
C GLU A 190 -5.97 -10.17 0.04
N PHE A 191 -4.89 -9.45 0.36
CA PHE A 191 -4.79 -8.65 1.58
C PHE A 191 -5.90 -7.58 1.65
N ALA A 192 -6.15 -6.87 0.55
CA ALA A 192 -7.15 -5.81 0.49
C ALA A 192 -8.58 -6.36 0.64
N LYS A 193 -8.91 -7.47 -0.03
CA LYS A 193 -10.24 -8.12 0.05
C LYS A 193 -10.57 -8.60 1.45
N THR A 194 -9.61 -9.26 2.11
CA THR A 194 -9.83 -9.75 3.48
C THR A 194 -10.01 -8.60 4.47
N LEU A 195 -9.19 -7.55 4.36
CA LEU A 195 -9.36 -6.39 5.23
C LEU A 195 -10.65 -5.61 4.94
N ASP A 196 -11.07 -5.52 3.68
CA ASP A 196 -12.33 -4.87 3.31
C ASP A 196 -13.52 -5.55 3.99
N ALA A 197 -13.52 -6.89 4.03
CA ALA A 197 -14.55 -7.67 4.72
C ALA A 197 -14.50 -7.51 6.24
N VAL A 198 -13.31 -7.46 6.85
CA VAL A 198 -13.15 -7.39 8.31
C VAL A 198 -13.35 -5.98 8.87
N CYS A 199 -13.00 -4.94 8.12
CA CYS A 199 -13.01 -3.55 8.61
C CYS A 199 -14.42 -2.92 8.62
N GLN A 200 -15.50 -3.70 8.65
CA GLN A 200 -16.88 -3.19 8.68
C GLN A 200 -17.32 -2.78 10.08
N SER A 201 -17.01 -3.60 11.09
CA SER A 201 -17.45 -3.36 12.46
C SER A 201 -16.31 -3.53 13.47
N SER A 202 -16.37 -2.79 14.58
CA SER A 202 -15.38 -2.93 15.65
C SER A 202 -15.36 -4.33 16.27
N ALA A 203 -16.48 -5.06 16.22
CA ALA A 203 -16.58 -6.42 16.75
C ALA A 203 -15.83 -7.43 15.85
N GLU A 204 -16.03 -7.37 14.54
CA GLU A 204 -15.30 -8.22 13.57
C GLU A 204 -13.80 -7.95 13.62
N ILE A 205 -13.40 -6.68 13.72
CA ILE A 205 -11.99 -6.32 13.88
C ILE A 205 -11.41 -6.93 15.16
N GLN A 206 -12.15 -6.91 16.28
CA GLN A 206 -11.71 -7.51 17.54
C GLN A 206 -11.58 -9.04 17.45
N GLU A 207 -12.57 -9.72 16.83
CA GLU A 207 -12.52 -11.17 16.61
C GLU A 207 -11.33 -11.56 15.74
N PHE A 208 -11.13 -10.83 14.63
CA PHE A 208 -10.02 -11.06 13.73
C PHE A 208 -8.67 -10.82 14.41
N ILE A 209 -8.52 -9.74 15.17
CA ILE A 209 -7.30 -9.46 15.94
C ILE A 209 -7.03 -10.55 16.99
N SER A 210 -8.07 -11.07 17.63
CA SER A 210 -7.95 -12.10 18.67
C SER A 210 -7.38 -13.42 18.15
N SER A 211 -7.42 -13.64 16.83
CA SER A 211 -6.79 -14.80 16.19
C SER A 211 -5.25 -14.70 16.13
N PHE A 212 -4.68 -13.51 16.33
CA PHE A 212 -3.24 -13.28 16.22
C PHE A 212 -2.57 -13.09 17.58
N PRO A 213 -1.32 -13.57 17.76
CA PRO A 213 -0.56 -13.42 19.00
C PRO A 213 0.04 -12.00 19.13
N ILE A 214 -0.77 -10.95 18.97
CA ILE A 214 -0.33 -9.55 18.99
C ILE A 214 -0.77 -8.91 20.30
N GLU A 215 0.16 -8.24 20.97
CA GLU A 215 -0.19 -7.31 22.04
C GLU A 215 -0.38 -5.93 21.42
N LEU A 216 -1.64 -5.58 21.16
CA LEU A 216 -1.94 -4.20 20.81
C LEU A 216 -1.74 -3.35 22.06
N ASN A 217 -0.82 -2.38 21.98
CA ASN A 217 -0.79 -1.29 22.94
C ASN A 217 -2.21 -0.75 23.06
N VAL A 218 -2.71 -0.62 24.29
CA VAL A 218 -4.11 -0.41 24.75
C VAL A 218 -4.78 0.89 24.24
N ARG A 219 -4.45 1.34 23.04
CA ARG A 219 -5.03 2.50 22.38
C ARG A 219 -6.32 2.04 21.73
N ARG A 220 -7.45 2.50 22.27
CA ARG A 220 -8.82 2.26 21.77
C ARG A 220 -8.96 2.47 20.25
N HIS A 221 -8.07 3.25 19.63
CA HIS A 221 -8.01 3.56 18.20
C HIS A 221 -7.49 2.42 17.30
N ALA A 222 -7.04 1.28 17.85
CA ALA A 222 -6.63 0.13 17.03
C ALA A 222 -7.83 -0.62 16.43
N TYR A 223 -9.02 -0.47 17.03
CA TYR A 223 -10.26 -1.14 16.66
C TYR A 223 -11.27 -0.21 15.97
N ASP A 224 -10.84 1.00 15.59
CA ASP A 224 -11.69 2.00 14.95
C ASP A 224 -11.82 1.67 13.45
N PRO A 225 -13.02 1.25 12.97
CA PRO A 225 -13.23 0.86 11.59
C PRO A 225 -12.91 2.00 10.61
N ASN A 226 -13.27 3.23 10.96
CA ASN A 226 -13.05 4.39 10.08
C ASN A 226 -11.56 4.66 9.84
N ARG A 227 -10.74 4.49 10.90
CA ARG A 227 -9.29 4.67 10.80
C ARG A 227 -8.66 3.58 9.96
N LEU A 228 -9.08 2.33 10.15
CA LEU A 228 -8.56 1.19 9.39
C LEU A 228 -8.97 1.24 7.92
N GLN A 229 -10.23 1.60 7.64
CA GLN A 229 -10.71 1.83 6.28
C GLN A 229 -9.91 2.93 5.59
N LYS A 230 -9.64 4.07 6.25
CA LYS A 230 -8.78 5.11 5.69
C LYS A 230 -7.35 4.62 5.40
N ARG A 231 -6.78 3.79 6.27
CA ARG A 231 -5.47 3.17 6.02
C ARG A 231 -5.51 2.21 4.84
N LEU A 232 -6.59 1.42 4.72
CA LEU A 232 -6.84 0.53 3.59
C LEU A 232 -7.00 1.32 2.28
N SER A 233 -7.74 2.43 2.27
CA SER A 233 -7.87 3.32 1.11
C SER A 233 -6.52 3.81 0.62
N ASN A 234 -5.67 4.30 1.52
CA ASN A 234 -4.33 4.75 1.17
C ASN A 234 -3.46 3.62 0.59
N LEU A 235 -3.66 2.38 1.05
CA LEU A 235 -2.95 1.21 0.53
C LEU A 235 -3.45 0.82 -0.87
N ILE A 236 -4.76 0.78 -1.08
CA ILE A 236 -5.41 0.54 -2.38
C ILE A 236 -4.92 1.55 -3.42
N GLU A 237 -4.88 2.83 -3.07
CA GLU A 237 -4.32 3.89 -3.93
C GLU A 237 -2.83 3.69 -4.19
N THR A 238 -2.04 3.36 -3.17
CA THR A 238 -0.60 3.10 -3.32
C THR A 238 -0.34 1.93 -4.28
N PHE A 239 -1.17 0.91 -4.24
CA PHE A 239 -1.04 -0.31 -5.04
C PHE A 239 -1.78 -0.24 -6.38
N SER A 240 -2.54 0.84 -6.64
CA SER A 240 -3.38 0.98 -7.84
C SER A 240 -4.35 -0.20 -8.03
N ILE A 241 -4.94 -0.68 -6.92
CA ILE A 241 -5.98 -1.72 -6.95
C ILE A 241 -7.30 -1.07 -7.37
N ASP A 242 -8.05 -1.72 -8.25
CA ASP A 242 -9.40 -1.27 -8.61
C ASP A 242 -10.31 -1.31 -7.38
N LEU A 243 -10.93 -0.17 -7.06
CA LEU A 243 -11.84 -0.03 -5.92
C LEU A 243 -13.03 -0.98 -6.03
N LYS A 244 -13.42 -1.40 -7.24
CA LYS A 244 -14.48 -2.39 -7.47
C LYS A 244 -14.15 -3.77 -6.86
N GLU A 245 -12.88 -4.08 -6.65
CA GLU A 245 -12.44 -5.31 -5.99
C GLU A 245 -12.66 -5.30 -4.46
N CYS A 246 -12.92 -4.13 -3.87
CA CYS A 246 -13.20 -3.91 -2.45
C CYS A 246 -14.62 -3.34 -2.28
N PRO A 247 -15.66 -4.17 -2.31
CA PRO A 247 -17.05 -3.73 -2.43
C PRO A 247 -17.52 -2.87 -1.25
N ASN A 248 -17.04 -3.14 -0.02
CA ASN A 248 -17.50 -2.38 1.12
C ASN A 248 -16.88 -0.99 1.15
N LEU A 249 -15.57 -0.88 0.90
CA LEU A 249 -14.91 0.41 0.78
C LEU A 249 -15.46 1.22 -0.40
N PHE A 250 -15.75 0.55 -1.53
CA PHE A 250 -16.46 1.16 -2.65
C PHE A 250 -17.78 1.77 -2.18
N GLN A 251 -18.62 0.98 -1.50
CA GLN A 251 -19.90 1.46 -0.99
C GLN A 251 -19.75 2.66 -0.03
N ILE A 252 -18.78 2.64 0.88
CA ILE A 252 -18.54 3.74 1.83
C ILE A 252 -18.08 5.01 1.12
N ARG A 253 -17.15 4.91 0.15
CA ARG A 253 -16.69 6.06 -0.63
C ARG A 253 -17.83 6.65 -1.47
N THR A 254 -18.58 5.79 -2.16
CA THR A 254 -19.73 6.20 -2.98
C THR A 254 -20.82 6.86 -2.12
N ALA A 255 -21.12 6.32 -0.93
CA ALA A 255 -22.06 6.93 0.01
C ALA A 255 -21.57 8.30 0.52
N GLY A 256 -20.27 8.42 0.82
CA GLY A 256 -19.63 9.67 1.21
C GLY A 256 -19.73 10.74 0.13
N ALA A 257 -19.44 10.39 -1.12
CA ALA A 257 -19.54 11.27 -2.27
C ALA A 257 -21.00 11.70 -2.55
N MET A 258 -21.95 10.77 -2.49
CA MET A 258 -23.38 11.06 -2.58
C MET A 258 -23.82 12.07 -1.50
N ASN A 259 -23.44 11.85 -0.23
CA ASN A 259 -23.77 12.76 0.87
C ASN A 259 -23.12 14.15 0.70
N TYR A 260 -21.90 14.20 0.17
CA TYR A 260 -21.24 15.45 -0.16
C TYR A 260 -22.00 16.24 -1.23
N LEU A 261 -22.37 15.58 -2.33
CA LEU A 261 -23.16 16.20 -3.41
C LEU A 261 -24.53 16.65 -2.90
N PHE A 262 -25.21 15.83 -2.10
CA PHE A 262 -26.49 16.18 -1.49
C PHE A 262 -26.38 17.48 -0.66
N ARG A 263 -25.37 17.56 0.21
CA ARG A 263 -25.09 18.76 1.01
C ARG A 263 -24.76 19.98 0.14
N LYS A 264 -23.96 19.79 -0.91
CA LYS A 264 -23.58 20.87 -1.85
C LYS A 264 -24.77 21.48 -2.57
N ARG A 265 -25.79 20.67 -2.90
CA ARG A 265 -26.99 21.09 -3.61
C ARG A 265 -28.04 21.71 -2.69
N TYR A 266 -28.37 21.04 -1.58
CA TYR A 266 -29.54 21.37 -0.76
C TYR A 266 -29.23 22.16 0.51
N ILE A 267 -27.96 22.21 0.93
CA ILE A 267 -27.55 22.99 2.12
C ILE A 267 -26.72 24.20 1.70
N GLU A 268 -25.74 24.01 0.81
CA GLU A 268 -24.85 25.10 0.38
C GLU A 268 -25.32 25.84 -0.88
N GLU A 269 -26.29 25.28 -1.62
CA GLU A 269 -26.82 25.83 -2.90
C GLU A 269 -25.73 26.20 -3.92
N SER A 270 -24.58 25.50 -3.86
CA SER A 270 -23.38 25.82 -4.63
C SER A 270 -23.31 25.14 -6.00
N ILE A 271 -24.23 24.21 -6.28
CA ILE A 271 -24.31 23.45 -7.52
C ILE A 271 -25.75 23.52 -8.04
N ALA A 272 -25.91 23.79 -9.34
CA ALA A 272 -27.21 23.79 -10.01
C ALA A 272 -27.80 22.37 -10.11
N ALA A 273 -29.08 22.25 -10.47
CA ALA A 273 -29.77 20.96 -10.52
C ALA A 273 -29.19 20.02 -11.60
N GLU A 274 -29.01 20.49 -12.83
CA GLU A 274 -28.57 19.65 -13.95
C GLU A 274 -27.16 19.06 -13.74
N PRO A 275 -26.12 19.83 -13.37
CA PRO A 275 -24.79 19.27 -13.12
C PRO A 275 -24.78 18.33 -11.91
N TRP A 276 -25.63 18.59 -10.92
CA TRP A 276 -25.75 17.71 -9.76
C TRP A 276 -26.36 16.35 -10.14
N GLU A 277 -27.40 16.34 -10.97
CA GLU A 277 -28.04 15.10 -11.46
C GLU A 277 -27.04 14.25 -12.24
N GLU A 278 -26.26 14.84 -13.15
CA GLU A 278 -25.24 14.13 -13.91
C GLU A 278 -24.16 13.51 -13.02
N LEU A 279 -23.64 14.28 -12.05
CA LEU A 279 -22.62 13.81 -11.10
C LEU A 279 -23.14 12.68 -10.21
N VAL A 280 -24.39 12.77 -9.75
CA VAL A 280 -25.01 11.74 -8.92
C VAL A 280 -25.26 10.45 -9.70
N VAL A 281 -25.75 10.57 -10.94
CA VAL A 281 -25.95 9.41 -11.81
C VAL A 281 -24.62 8.72 -12.11
N GLY A 282 -23.57 9.49 -12.40
CA GLY A 282 -22.24 8.98 -12.67
C GLY A 282 -21.52 8.34 -11.48
N ILE A 283 -21.85 8.72 -10.24
CA ILE A 283 -21.25 8.12 -9.03
C ILE A 283 -22.00 6.87 -8.59
N LEU A 284 -23.33 6.89 -8.70
CA LEU A 284 -24.17 5.79 -8.21
C LEU A 284 -24.26 4.62 -9.19
N GLU A 285 -23.93 4.80 -10.48
CA GLU A 285 -23.91 3.78 -11.55
C GLU A 285 -24.86 2.60 -11.29
N ASP A 286 -24.34 1.45 -10.86
CA ASP A 286 -25.09 0.20 -10.62
C ASP A 286 -25.43 -0.06 -9.13
N ASN A 287 -25.10 0.86 -8.21
CA ASN A 287 -25.27 0.68 -6.78
C ASN A 287 -26.73 0.92 -6.34
N THR A 288 -27.56 -0.11 -6.52
CA THR A 288 -29.00 -0.09 -6.19
C THR A 288 -29.29 0.26 -4.73
N VAL A 289 -28.42 -0.07 -3.78
CA VAL A 289 -28.61 0.24 -2.36
C VAL A 289 -28.53 1.74 -2.12
N LEU A 290 -27.49 2.39 -2.65
CA LEU A 290 -27.29 3.83 -2.50
C LEU A 290 -28.27 4.65 -3.35
N GLN A 291 -28.66 4.15 -4.52
CA GLN A 291 -29.75 4.75 -5.30
C GLN A 291 -31.04 4.82 -4.48
N LYS A 292 -31.42 3.74 -3.79
CA LYS A 292 -32.60 3.73 -2.90
C LYS A 292 -32.44 4.70 -1.72
N GLU A 293 -31.25 4.73 -1.09
CA GLU A 293 -30.97 5.68 0.00
C GLU A 293 -31.10 7.14 -0.44
N LEU A 294 -30.61 7.48 -1.64
CA LEU A 294 -30.76 8.81 -2.21
C LEU A 294 -32.24 9.18 -2.41
N LEU A 295 -33.05 8.28 -2.98
CA LEU A 295 -34.48 8.54 -3.18
C LEU A 295 -35.18 8.83 -1.86
N ILE A 296 -34.86 8.07 -0.80
CA ILE A 296 -35.40 8.33 0.54
C ILE A 296 -35.00 9.72 1.03
N LYS A 297 -33.72 10.11 0.89
CA LYS A 297 -33.24 11.44 1.28
C LYS A 297 -33.97 12.57 0.54
N LEU A 298 -34.21 12.40 -0.76
CA LEU A 298 -34.93 13.38 -1.59
C LEU A 298 -36.41 13.50 -1.19
N VAL A 299 -37.08 12.38 -0.91
CA VAL A 299 -38.46 12.37 -0.40
C VAL A 299 -38.54 13.04 0.97
N CYS A 300 -37.56 12.81 1.86
CA CYS A 300 -37.52 13.45 3.18
C CYS A 300 -37.42 14.98 3.11
N ILE A 301 -36.81 15.54 2.06
CA ILE A 301 -36.76 16.99 1.82
C ILE A 301 -37.89 17.49 0.91
N SER A 302 -38.88 16.63 0.60
CA SER A 302 -40.03 16.91 -0.26
C SER A 302 -39.71 17.22 -1.72
N ASP A 303 -38.53 16.84 -2.22
CA ASP A 303 -38.16 16.96 -3.65
C ASP A 303 -38.55 15.68 -4.41
N ASN A 304 -39.87 15.47 -4.51
CA ASN A 304 -40.44 14.27 -5.14
C ASN A 304 -40.23 14.26 -6.66
N THR A 305 -40.11 15.42 -7.29
CA THR A 305 -39.91 15.57 -8.74
C THR A 305 -38.53 15.07 -9.16
N THR A 306 -37.47 15.47 -8.44
CA THR A 306 -36.10 15.02 -8.72
C THR A 306 -35.94 13.55 -8.35
N ALA A 307 -36.57 13.10 -7.25
CA ALA A 307 -36.57 11.69 -6.87
C ALA A 307 -37.20 10.79 -7.96
N LEU A 308 -38.35 11.19 -8.53
CA LEU A 308 -39.02 10.42 -9.57
C LEU A 308 -38.20 10.39 -10.88
N LYS A 309 -37.62 11.53 -11.29
CA LYS A 309 -36.70 11.59 -12.43
C LYS A 309 -35.51 10.64 -12.26
N LEU A 310 -34.84 10.66 -11.10
CA LEU A 310 -33.70 9.78 -10.83
C LEU A 310 -34.12 8.31 -10.74
N ALA A 311 -35.27 7.99 -10.17
CA ALA A 311 -35.79 6.63 -10.14
C ALA A 311 -35.99 6.04 -11.54
N MET A 312 -36.44 6.88 -12.50
CA MET A 312 -36.55 6.51 -13.91
C MET A 312 -35.18 6.37 -14.58
N ILE A 313 -34.24 7.29 -14.33
CA ILE A 313 -32.88 7.24 -14.88
C ILE A 313 -32.14 5.98 -14.42
N PHE A 314 -32.26 5.61 -13.14
CA PHE A 314 -31.69 4.39 -12.56
C PHE A 314 -32.48 3.11 -12.90
N ASN A 315 -33.62 3.22 -13.59
CA ASN A 315 -34.48 2.10 -13.97
C ASN A 315 -34.85 1.17 -12.79
N LEU A 316 -35.16 1.77 -11.63
CA LEU A 316 -35.52 1.03 -10.42
C LEU A 316 -36.96 0.49 -10.50
N ASN A 317 -37.17 -0.73 -10.01
CA ASN A 317 -38.51 -1.33 -9.95
C ASN A 317 -39.44 -0.46 -9.08
N ARG A 318 -40.69 -0.20 -9.54
CA ARG A 318 -41.69 0.59 -8.78
C ARG A 318 -41.93 0.06 -7.37
N ASN A 319 -41.81 -1.25 -7.16
CA ASN A 319 -41.96 -1.85 -5.82
C ASN A 319 -40.85 -1.44 -4.84
N ASP A 320 -39.69 -1.02 -5.36
CA ASP A 320 -38.54 -0.58 -4.59
C ASP A 320 -38.54 0.93 -4.31
N TRP A 321 -39.52 1.67 -4.85
CA TRP A 321 -39.63 3.11 -4.64
C TRP A 321 -40.12 3.39 -3.21
N PRO A 322 -39.69 4.51 -2.59
CA PRO A 322 -40.32 5.01 -1.37
C PRO A 322 -41.84 5.13 -1.52
N SER A 323 -42.60 4.80 -0.46
CA SER A 323 -44.07 4.76 -0.48
C SER A 323 -44.74 6.05 -0.96
N MET A 324 -44.11 7.20 -0.73
CA MET A 324 -44.58 8.50 -1.22
C MET A 324 -44.51 8.62 -2.75
N LEU A 325 -43.53 7.98 -3.41
CA LEU A 325 -43.39 7.98 -4.87
C LEU A 325 -44.30 6.94 -5.53
N GLN A 326 -44.64 5.84 -4.83
CA GLN A 326 -45.58 4.83 -5.33
C GLN A 326 -47.01 5.37 -5.50
N ASN A 327 -47.36 6.40 -4.72
CA ASN A 327 -48.67 7.04 -4.75
C ASN A 327 -48.75 8.20 -5.78
N ILE A 328 -47.64 8.55 -6.44
CA ILE A 328 -47.66 9.55 -7.51
C ILE A 328 -48.33 8.94 -8.73
N THR A 329 -49.41 9.58 -9.19
CA THR A 329 -50.31 9.06 -10.22
C THR A 329 -49.56 8.87 -11.55
N ILE A 330 -49.96 7.86 -12.32
CA ILE A 330 -49.40 7.49 -13.63
C ILE A 330 -49.33 8.71 -14.58
N SER A 331 -50.24 9.67 -14.46
CA SER A 331 -50.28 10.90 -15.27
C SER A 331 -49.08 11.84 -15.06
N ASP A 332 -48.57 12.00 -13.83
CA ASP A 332 -47.35 12.78 -13.57
C ASP A 332 -46.09 12.00 -14.00
N SER A 333 -46.18 10.66 -14.00
CA SER A 333 -45.12 9.79 -14.49
C SER A 333 -45.00 9.83 -16.02
N GLU A 334 -46.11 9.99 -16.76
CA GLU A 334 -46.13 10.07 -18.22
C GLU A 334 -45.60 11.42 -18.75
N GLU A 335 -45.88 12.54 -18.08
CA GLU A 335 -45.26 13.84 -18.40
C GLU A 335 -43.75 13.86 -18.11
N ILE A 336 -43.31 13.13 -17.08
CA ILE A 336 -41.87 13.04 -16.75
C ILE A 336 -41.18 11.98 -17.61
N GLU A 337 -41.79 10.83 -17.91
CA GLU A 337 -41.29 9.84 -18.87
C GLU A 337 -41.19 10.44 -20.27
N SER A 338 -42.17 11.25 -20.70
CA SER A 338 -42.08 11.96 -21.98
C SER A 338 -41.00 13.05 -21.97
N ASN A 339 -40.77 13.75 -20.86
CA ASN A 339 -39.64 14.70 -20.74
C ASN A 339 -38.27 14.01 -20.62
N VAL A 340 -38.16 12.86 -19.96
CA VAL A 340 -36.92 12.07 -19.83
C VAL A 340 -36.61 11.33 -21.14
N SER A 341 -37.64 10.80 -21.81
CA SER A 341 -37.54 10.20 -23.14
C SER A 341 -37.29 11.27 -24.20
N MET A 342 -37.94 12.44 -24.12
CA MET A 342 -37.56 13.60 -24.92
C MET A 342 -36.12 13.99 -24.64
N ASN A 343 -35.64 14.08 -23.40
CA ASN A 343 -34.21 14.38 -23.15
C ASN A 343 -33.26 13.32 -23.70
N ARG A 344 -33.66 12.03 -23.71
CA ARG A 344 -32.90 10.94 -24.34
C ARG A 344 -32.94 10.98 -25.87
N GLU A 345 -34.05 11.39 -26.48
CA GLU A 345 -34.26 11.46 -27.94
C GLU A 345 -33.91 12.84 -28.56
N SER A 346 -33.96 13.92 -27.78
CA SER A 346 -33.65 15.32 -28.16
C SER A 346 -32.16 15.59 -28.27
N LEU A 347 -31.32 14.59 -28.00
CA LEU A 347 -29.96 14.53 -28.52
C LEU A 347 -29.93 14.37 -30.05
N SER A 348 -31.06 14.12 -30.72
CA SER A 348 -31.05 13.82 -32.15
C SER A 348 -31.88 14.71 -33.07
N ASN A 349 -33.01 15.35 -32.71
CA ASN A 349 -33.72 16.22 -33.66
C ASN A 349 -34.81 17.12 -33.03
N SER A 350 -34.55 18.42 -32.90
CA SER A 350 -35.41 19.55 -33.36
C SER A 350 -34.96 20.88 -32.74
N VAL A 351 -35.28 21.98 -33.45
CA VAL A 351 -34.71 23.32 -33.32
C VAL A 351 -34.71 23.85 -31.89
N SER A 352 -33.50 24.06 -31.38
CA SER A 352 -33.18 24.38 -29.98
C SER A 352 -33.33 25.88 -29.66
N PRO A 353 -33.96 26.26 -28.52
CA PRO A 353 -33.89 27.62 -27.96
C PRO A 353 -32.56 27.90 -27.24
N TYR A 354 -31.64 26.93 -27.22
CA TYR A 354 -30.31 27.04 -26.60
C TYR A 354 -29.27 27.57 -27.59
N LEU A 355 -28.17 28.10 -27.07
CA LEU A 355 -27.00 28.43 -27.87
C LEU A 355 -26.44 27.16 -28.50
N THR A 356 -26.77 26.94 -29.78
CA THR A 356 -26.11 25.92 -30.60
C THR A 356 -24.63 26.25 -30.73
N LEU A 357 -23.80 25.26 -30.40
CA LEU A 357 -22.36 25.32 -30.60
C LEU A 357 -22.09 25.64 -32.08
N ARG A 358 -21.49 26.80 -32.36
CA ARG A 358 -21.12 27.22 -33.73
C ARG A 358 -19.78 26.60 -34.14
N LEU A 359 -19.50 25.40 -33.67
CA LEU A 359 -18.31 24.64 -34.00
C LEU A 359 -18.75 23.37 -34.72
N THR A 360 -18.09 23.09 -35.82
CA THR A 360 -18.21 21.86 -36.58
C THR A 360 -17.21 20.84 -36.07
N ASN A 361 -17.39 19.56 -36.38
CA ASN A 361 -16.42 18.52 -35.99
C ASN A 361 -15.01 18.78 -36.55
N SER A 362 -14.87 19.55 -37.63
CA SER A 362 -13.58 19.97 -38.18
C SER A 362 -12.86 21.01 -37.32
N ASP A 363 -13.57 21.70 -36.42
CA ASP A 363 -12.99 22.70 -35.51
C ASP A 363 -12.50 22.06 -34.19
N ILE A 364 -12.78 20.77 -33.98
CA ILE A 364 -12.42 20.02 -32.77
C ILE A 364 -11.24 19.10 -33.09
N HIS A 365 -10.06 19.45 -32.56
CA HIS A 365 -8.84 18.68 -32.74
C HIS A 365 -8.50 17.88 -31.46
N ILE A 366 -8.59 16.56 -31.54
CA ILE A 366 -8.21 15.67 -30.42
C ILE A 366 -6.70 15.39 -30.48
N VAL A 367 -6.00 15.77 -29.42
CA VAL A 367 -4.57 15.54 -29.24
C VAL A 367 -4.35 14.37 -28.28
N ASP A 368 -4.02 13.20 -28.84
CA ASP A 368 -3.89 11.93 -28.11
C ASP A 368 -2.47 11.33 -28.18
N THR A 369 -1.53 12.00 -28.88
CA THR A 369 -0.18 11.53 -29.13
C THR A 369 0.85 12.66 -28.99
N PRO A 370 2.12 12.35 -28.66
CA PRO A 370 3.16 13.36 -28.49
C PRO A 370 3.40 14.20 -29.76
N ASP A 371 3.34 13.58 -30.94
CA ASP A 371 3.57 14.29 -32.21
C ASP A 371 2.45 15.31 -32.48
N LYS A 372 1.18 14.90 -32.30
CA LYS A 372 0.03 15.82 -32.41
C LYS A 372 0.08 16.95 -31.38
N PHE A 373 0.67 16.72 -30.22
CA PHE A 373 0.84 17.76 -29.22
C PHE A 373 1.83 18.83 -29.69
N LEU A 374 2.95 18.43 -30.30
CA LEU A 374 3.90 19.38 -30.87
C LEU A 374 3.29 20.18 -32.02
N ASP A 375 2.53 19.52 -32.90
CA ASP A 375 1.82 20.17 -34.00
C ASP A 375 0.78 21.18 -33.48
N ALA A 376 0.01 20.80 -32.46
CA ALA A 376 -0.98 21.69 -31.83
C ALA A 376 -0.33 22.91 -31.17
N ILE A 377 0.82 22.73 -30.49
CA ILE A 377 1.55 23.85 -29.89
C ILE A 377 2.10 24.78 -30.96
N ALA A 378 2.63 24.25 -32.06
CA ALA A 378 3.11 25.06 -33.18
C ALA A 378 1.96 25.88 -33.80
N ASP A 379 0.82 25.24 -34.08
CA ASP A 379 -0.37 25.88 -34.64
C ASP A 379 -0.93 26.98 -33.71
N ILE A 380 -1.09 26.67 -32.42
CA ILE A 380 -1.52 27.65 -31.41
C ILE A 380 -0.58 28.85 -31.36
N SER A 381 0.73 28.61 -31.41
CA SER A 381 1.76 29.66 -31.29
C SER A 381 1.88 30.54 -32.53
N GLU A 382 1.65 29.99 -33.72
CA GLU A 382 1.79 30.72 -34.99
C GLU A 382 0.51 31.44 -35.39
N ASN A 383 -0.65 30.84 -35.14
CA ASN A 383 -1.92 31.29 -35.70
C ASN A 383 -2.84 32.02 -34.70
N TYR A 384 -2.56 31.95 -33.39
CA TYR A 384 -3.45 32.48 -32.37
C TYR A 384 -2.73 33.31 -31.30
N ASN A 385 -3.27 34.49 -30.98
CA ASN A 385 -2.67 35.41 -30.00
C ASN A 385 -3.32 35.34 -28.61
N VAL A 386 -4.48 34.67 -28.50
CA VAL A 386 -5.24 34.52 -27.26
C VAL A 386 -5.78 33.10 -27.20
N VAL A 387 -5.60 32.44 -26.06
CA VAL A 387 -6.05 31.06 -25.82
C VAL A 387 -6.96 31.04 -24.61
N GLY A 388 -8.17 30.49 -24.77
CA GLY A 388 -9.06 30.15 -23.66
C GLY A 388 -8.73 28.73 -23.19
N ILE A 389 -8.60 28.54 -21.88
CA ILE A 389 -8.32 27.23 -21.28
C ILE A 389 -9.49 26.88 -20.39
N ASP A 390 -10.09 25.73 -20.66
CA ASP A 390 -11.09 25.09 -19.81
C ASP A 390 -10.65 23.66 -19.52
N ALA A 391 -11.03 23.12 -18.37
CA ALA A 391 -10.58 21.81 -17.93
C ALA A 391 -11.71 21.05 -17.24
N GLU A 392 -12.01 19.87 -17.76
CA GLU A 392 -12.88 18.90 -17.12
C GLU A 392 -12.05 17.96 -16.24
N TRP A 393 -12.47 17.77 -14.99
CA TRP A 393 -11.88 16.76 -14.10
C TRP A 393 -12.95 15.86 -13.51
N LYS A 394 -12.69 14.55 -13.49
CA LYS A 394 -13.39 13.68 -12.57
C LYS A 394 -12.81 13.93 -11.18
N PRO A 395 -13.61 14.27 -10.15
CA PRO A 395 -13.10 14.27 -8.79
C PRO A 395 -12.57 12.86 -8.50
N ASN A 396 -11.28 12.77 -8.13
CA ASN A 396 -10.71 11.49 -7.70
C ASN A 396 -11.47 11.03 -6.45
N LEU A 397 -12.23 9.94 -6.59
CA LEU A 397 -12.99 9.28 -5.53
C LEU A 397 -12.08 8.56 -4.55
#